data_AF-A0A1V5PMY0-F1
#
_entry.id   AF-A0A1V5PMY0-F1
#
_cell.length_a   1.000
_cell.length_b   1.000
_cell.length_c   1.000
_cell.angle_alpha   90.00
_cell.angle_beta   90.00
_cell.angle_gamma   90.00
#
_symmetry.space_group_name_H-M   'P 1'
#
loop_
_entity.id
_entity.type
_entity.pdbx_description
1 polymer ?
#
loop_
_entity_poly.entity_id
_entity_poly.type
_entity_poly.pdbx_seq_one_letter_code
_entity_poly.pdbx_strand_id
1 'polypeptide(L)'
;MESISIGEARARFSELISRVVSGERVLIRRREHPVAVLIEASEFERLERASQAARHLAEALGQNPQILQQIDQQLLHPAMAAFGLWRDDPAFEVLVEGIAAERRATYLRPEVEL
;
A
#
# COMPACT_ATOMS: atom_id res chain seq x y z
N MET A 1 -14.39 10.43 8.39
CA MET A 1 -13.63 9.66 9.39
C MET A 1 -12.97 10.66 10.30
N GLU A 2 -13.42 10.72 11.56
CA GLU A 2 -12.91 11.66 12.57
C GLU A 2 -11.53 11.21 13.07
N SER A 3 -10.65 12.14 13.44
CA SER A 3 -9.30 11.84 13.95
C SER A 3 -9.06 12.48 15.31
N ILE A 4 -8.92 11.63 16.34
CA ILE A 4 -8.83 12.06 17.75
C ILE A 4 -7.53 11.62 18.39
N SER A 5 -7.09 12.35 19.42
CA SER A 5 -5.92 11.96 20.20
C SER A 5 -6.22 10.74 21.10
N ILE A 6 -5.19 10.00 21.53
CA ILE A 6 -5.34 8.94 22.55
C ILE A 6 -6.00 9.47 23.83
N GLY A 7 -5.68 10.71 24.25
CA GLY A 7 -6.25 11.30 25.46
C GLY A 7 -7.75 11.49 25.34
N GLU A 8 -8.21 11.97 24.18
CA GLU A 8 -9.63 12.14 23.88
C GLU A 8 -10.36 10.80 23.73
N ALA A 9 -9.72 9.82 23.08
CA ALA A 9 -10.24 8.47 22.97
C ALA A 9 -10.48 7.82 24.35
N ARG A 10 -9.57 8.04 25.30
CA ARG A 10 -9.71 7.56 26.68
C ARG A 10 -10.81 8.30 27.43
N ALA A 11 -10.91 9.62 27.26
CA ALA A 11 -11.89 10.45 27.97
C ALA A 11 -13.34 10.17 27.53
N ARG A 12 -13.55 9.87 26.24
CA ARG A 12 -14.88 9.73 25.62
C ARG A 12 -15.18 8.32 25.13
N PHE A 13 -14.50 7.30 25.68
CA PHE A 13 -14.52 5.95 25.12
C PHE A 13 -15.93 5.38 24.92
N SER A 14 -16.81 5.47 25.92
CA SER A 14 -18.18 4.94 25.84
C SER A 14 -19.04 5.62 24.76
N GLU A 15 -18.85 6.93 24.57
CA GLU A 15 -19.52 7.69 23.52
C GLU A 15 -19.04 7.23 22.14
N LEU A 16 -17.71 7.08 21.98
CA LEU A 16 -17.10 6.63 20.72
C LEU A 16 -17.56 5.23 20.33
N ILE A 17 -17.72 4.32 21.30
CA ILE A 17 -18.28 2.99 21.05
C ILE A 17 -19.71 3.09 20.51
N SER A 18 -20.56 3.91 21.14
CA SER A 18 -21.95 4.10 20.69
C SER A 18 -22.02 4.63 19.26
N ARG A 19 -21.15 5.59 18.93
CA ARG A 19 -21.02 6.17 17.59
C ARG A 19 -20.52 5.16 16.57
N VAL A 20 -19.52 4.35 16.92
CA VAL A 20 -18.98 3.31 16.03
C VAL A 20 -20.01 2.23 15.75
N VAL A 21 -20.80 1.84 16.75
CA VAL A 21 -21.92 0.90 16.57
C VAL A 21 -22.98 1.46 15.60
N SER A 22 -23.17 2.79 15.56
CA SER A 22 -24.01 3.43 14.52
C SER A 22 -23.37 3.54 13.14
N GLY A 23 -22.16 3.01 12.95
CA GLY A 23 -21.46 2.94 11.68
C GLY A 23 -20.39 4.02 11.48
N GLU A 24 -20.11 4.84 12.50
CA GLU A 24 -19.01 5.80 12.42
C GLU A 24 -17.63 5.12 12.49
N ARG A 25 -16.63 5.79 11.91
CA ARG A 25 -15.23 5.35 11.92
C ARG A 25 -14.35 6.44 12.51
N VAL A 26 -13.54 6.05 13.49
CA VAL A 26 -12.71 6.98 14.25
C VAL A 26 -11.25 6.54 14.17
N LEU A 27 -10.38 7.43 13.69
CA LEU A 27 -8.94 7.26 13.70
C LEU A 27 -8.38 7.77 15.03
N ILE A 28 -7.62 6.94 15.72
CA ILE A 28 -6.91 7.30 16.95
C ILE A 28 -5.46 7.57 16.58
N ARG A 29 -4.96 8.74 16.98
CA ARG A 29 -3.58 9.18 16.76
C ARG A 29 -2.83 9.45 18.05
N ARG A 30 -1.53 9.18 18.02
CA ARG A 30 -0.56 9.58 19.03
C ARG A 30 0.32 10.68 18.44
N ARG A 31 0.14 11.93 18.91
CA ARG A 31 0.72 13.11 18.27
C ARG A 31 0.26 13.16 16.80
N GLU A 32 1.20 13.18 15.86
CA GLU A 32 0.94 13.20 14.42
C GLU A 32 0.87 11.81 13.78
N HIS A 33 1.04 10.73 14.56
CA HIS A 33 1.07 9.37 14.02
C HIS A 33 -0.27 8.65 14.23
N PRO A 34 -0.92 8.12 13.17
CA PRO A 34 -2.07 7.22 13.33
C PRO A 34 -1.61 5.93 14.01
N VAL A 35 -2.36 5.47 15.02
CA VAL A 35 -1.99 4.26 15.79
C VAL A 35 -3.07 3.20 15.82
N ALA A 36 -4.35 3.56 15.68
CA ALA A 36 -5.45 2.63 15.67
C ALA A 36 -6.65 3.23 14.96
N VAL A 37 -7.59 2.39 14.53
CA VAL A 37 -8.91 2.80 14.05
C VAL A 37 -9.95 2.03 14.83
N LEU A 38 -10.99 2.73 15.28
CA LEU A 38 -12.19 2.14 15.85
C LEU A 38 -13.26 2.07 14.75
N ILE A 39 -13.71 0.85 14.44
CA ILE A 39 -14.76 0.52 13.50
C ILE A 39 -15.64 -0.57 14.09
N GLU A 40 -16.80 -0.77 13.49
CA GLU A 40 -17.71 -1.86 13.85
C GLU A 40 -17.12 -3.22 13.44
N ALA A 41 -17.48 -4.28 14.17
CA ALA A 41 -16.87 -5.61 13.98
C ALA A 41 -17.18 -6.22 12.62
N SER A 42 -18.44 -6.15 12.16
CA SER A 42 -18.83 -6.64 10.83
C SER A 42 -18.16 -5.87 9.69
N GLU A 43 -17.90 -4.57 9.86
CA GLU A 43 -17.07 -3.78 8.96
C GLU A 43 -15.65 -4.34 8.87
N PHE A 44 -15.03 -4.63 10.01
CA PHE A 44 -13.70 -5.24 10.06
C PHE A 44 -13.67 -6.60 9.35
N GLU A 45 -14.62 -7.49 9.65
CA GLU A 45 -14.74 -8.80 8.98
C GLU A 45 -14.95 -8.69 7.47
N ARG A 46 -15.69 -7.68 7.01
CA ARG A 46 -15.88 -7.43 5.58
C ARG A 46 -14.58 -6.98 4.92
N LEU A 47 -13.84 -6.07 5.56
CA LEU A 47 -12.54 -5.60 5.06
C LEU A 47 -11.51 -6.75 5.02
N GLU A 48 -11.50 -7.59 6.04
CA GLU A 48 -10.61 -8.76 6.11
C GLU A 48 -10.90 -9.75 4.98
N ARG A 49 -12.18 -10.10 4.74
CA ARG A 49 -12.57 -10.97 3.62
C ARG A 49 -12.20 -10.36 2.27
N ALA A 50 -12.42 -9.07 2.07
CA ALA A 50 -12.04 -8.39 0.83
C ALA A 50 -10.52 -8.42 0.61
N SER A 51 -9.74 -8.20 1.67
CA SER A 51 -8.28 -8.28 1.63
C SER A 51 -7.79 -9.69 1.27
N GLN A 52 -8.34 -10.72 1.91
CA GLN A 52 -8.01 -12.12 1.60
C GLN A 52 -8.37 -12.49 0.15
N ALA A 53 -9.55 -12.08 -0.33
CA ALA A 53 -9.96 -12.32 -1.71
C ALA A 53 -9.02 -11.63 -2.71
N ALA A 54 -8.62 -10.38 -2.45
CA ALA A 54 -7.66 -9.66 -3.28
C ALA A 54 -6.30 -10.36 -3.30
N ARG A 55 -5.84 -10.89 -2.16
CA ARG A 55 -4.61 -11.68 -2.06
C ARG A 55 -4.69 -12.95 -2.91
N HIS A 56 -5.75 -13.75 -2.76
CA HIS A 56 -5.91 -14.97 -3.56
C HIS A 56 -5.98 -14.66 -5.06
N LEU A 57 -6.64 -13.56 -5.44
CA LEU A 57 -6.67 -13.12 -6.83
C LEU A 57 -5.28 -12.71 -7.33
N ALA A 58 -4.50 -12.00 -6.52
CA ALA A 58 -3.11 -11.66 -6.85
C ALA A 58 -2.27 -12.92 -7.08
N GLU A 59 -2.34 -13.91 -6.19
CA GLU A 59 -1.65 -15.19 -6.32
C GLU A 59 -2.10 -15.96 -7.59
N ALA A 60 -3.41 -16.01 -7.85
CA ALA A 60 -3.97 -16.66 -9.04
C ALA A 60 -3.54 -15.98 -10.35
N LEU A 61 -3.29 -14.67 -10.33
CA LEU A 61 -2.75 -13.90 -11.45
C LEU A 61 -1.22 -14.00 -11.57
N GLY A 62 -0.57 -14.87 -10.79
CA GLY A 62 0.86 -15.14 -10.89
C GLY A 62 1.75 -14.18 -10.08
N GLN A 63 1.18 -13.43 -9.15
CA GLN A 63 1.99 -12.57 -8.27
C GLN A 63 2.88 -13.41 -7.36
N ASN A 64 4.10 -12.94 -7.16
CA ASN A 64 5.06 -13.59 -6.30
C ASN A 64 4.61 -13.50 -4.81
N PRO A 65 4.40 -14.63 -4.11
CA PRO A 65 3.92 -14.64 -2.72
C PRO A 65 4.87 -13.95 -1.73
N GLN A 66 6.18 -13.95 -1.98
CA GLN A 66 7.16 -13.26 -1.14
C GLN A 66 7.01 -11.74 -1.25
N ILE A 67 6.70 -11.20 -2.44
CA ILE A 67 6.42 -9.76 -2.62
C ILE A 67 5.15 -9.37 -1.86
N LEU A 68 4.09 -10.19 -1.94
CA LEU A 68 2.86 -9.96 -1.19
C LEU A 68 3.10 -9.95 0.33
N GLN A 69 3.91 -10.89 0.83
CA GLN A 69 4.28 -10.93 2.24
C GLN A 69 5.10 -9.70 2.68
N GLN A 70 6.00 -9.20 1.84
CA GLN A 70 6.76 -7.98 2.14
C GLN A 70 5.88 -6.73 2.15
N ILE A 71 4.82 -6.69 1.34
CA ILE A 71 3.83 -5.60 1.36
C ILE A 71 3.01 -5.65 2.65
N ASP A 72 2.55 -6.82 3.09
CA ASP A 72 1.83 -7.00 4.36
C ASP A 72 2.68 -6.52 5.56
N GLN A 73 3.99 -6.74 5.49
CA GLN A 73 4.96 -6.31 6.50
C GLN A 73 5.37 -4.82 6.36
N GLN A 74 4.78 -4.09 5.41
CA GLN A 74 5.12 -2.69 5.08
C GLN A 74 6.59 -2.49 4.66
N LEU A 75 7.28 -3.55 4.23
CA LEU A 75 8.65 -3.51 3.72
C LEU A 75 8.71 -3.12 2.24
N LEU A 76 7.63 -3.35 1.49
CA LEU A 76 7.48 -2.94 0.10
C LEU A 76 6.20 -2.12 -0.08
N HIS A 77 6.28 -1.09 -0.92
CA HIS A 77 5.10 -0.32 -1.30
C HIS A 77 4.19 -1.16 -2.22
N PRO A 78 2.86 -1.18 -2.04
CA PRO A 78 1.95 -1.99 -2.86
C PRO A 78 2.07 -1.76 -4.37
N ALA A 79 2.43 -0.55 -4.80
CA ALA A 79 2.71 -0.24 -6.20
C ALA A 79 3.81 -1.15 -6.80
N MET A 80 4.75 -1.64 -5.98
CA MET A 80 5.80 -2.57 -6.42
C MET A 80 5.27 -3.97 -6.75
N ALA A 81 4.15 -4.41 -6.16
CA ALA A 81 3.49 -5.65 -6.59
C ALA A 81 2.93 -5.54 -8.01
N ALA A 82 2.45 -4.36 -8.42
CA ALA A 82 1.97 -4.17 -9.79
C ALA A 82 3.10 -4.41 -10.82
N PHE A 83 4.34 -4.05 -10.49
CA PHE A 83 5.51 -4.30 -11.34
C PHE A 83 6.07 -5.73 -11.22
N GLY A 84 5.72 -6.47 -10.15
CA GLY A 84 6.12 -7.88 -9.97
C GLY A 84 5.61 -8.79 -11.07
N LEU A 85 4.47 -8.46 -11.69
CA LEU A 85 3.89 -9.16 -12.85
C LEU A 85 4.79 -9.16 -14.10
N TRP A 86 5.75 -8.25 -14.15
CA TRP A 86 6.59 -8.01 -15.32
C TRP A 86 8.05 -8.40 -15.08
N ARG A 87 8.38 -8.91 -13.89
CA ARG A 87 9.76 -9.20 -13.50
C ARG A 87 10.43 -10.24 -14.40
N ASP A 88 9.66 -11.25 -14.81
CA ASP A 88 10.13 -12.35 -15.65
C ASP A 88 9.59 -12.23 -17.09
N ASP A 89 9.03 -11.07 -17.46
CA ASP A 89 8.60 -10.83 -18.83
C ASP A 89 9.84 -10.47 -19.68
N PRO A 90 10.19 -11.32 -20.68
CA PRO A 90 11.39 -11.14 -21.50
C PRO A 90 11.36 -9.82 -22.30
N ALA A 91 10.20 -9.19 -22.49
CA ALA A 91 10.10 -7.87 -23.10
C ALA A 91 10.82 -6.79 -22.28
N PHE A 92 10.91 -6.95 -20.95
CA PHE A 92 11.61 -6.01 -20.08
C PHE A 92 13.13 -6.19 -20.11
N GLU A 93 13.65 -7.39 -20.38
CA GLU A 93 15.09 -7.58 -20.61
C GLU A 93 15.55 -6.78 -21.83
N VAL A 94 14.80 -6.87 -22.93
CA VAL A 94 15.04 -6.10 -24.17
C VAL A 94 14.95 -4.60 -23.91
N LEU A 95 13.98 -4.17 -23.10
CA LEU A 95 13.82 -2.76 -22.74
C LEU A 95 14.99 -2.23 -21.88
N VAL A 96 15.45 -3.02 -20.91
CA VAL A 96 16.60 -2.66 -20.06
C VAL A 96 17.88 -2.54 -20.90
N GLU A 97 18.11 -3.48 -21.81
CA GLU A 97 19.23 -3.41 -22.75
C GLU A 97 19.15 -2.17 -23.66
N GLY A 98 17.95 -1.86 -24.17
CA GLY A 98 17.69 -0.67 -24.97
C GLY A 98 17.98 0.63 -24.21
N ILE A 99 17.49 0.75 -22.98
CA ILE A 99 17.75 1.92 -22.12
C ILE A 99 19.25 2.06 -21.83
N ALA A 100 19.95 0.95 -21.56
CA ALA A 100 21.39 0.98 -21.31
C ALA A 100 22.20 1.32 -22.56
N ALA A 101 21.78 0.89 -23.75
CA ALA A 101 22.38 1.28 -25.02
C ALA A 101 22.19 2.78 -25.29
N GLU A 102 20.96 3.29 -25.12
CA GLU A 102 20.63 4.70 -25.32
C GLU A 102 21.41 5.61 -24.36
N ARG A 103 21.52 5.23 -23.08
CA ARG A 103 22.30 6.01 -22.10
C ARG A 103 23.80 6.03 -22.40
N ARG A 104 24.35 4.93 -22.93
CA ARG A 104 25.74 4.88 -23.40
C ARG A 104 25.96 5.76 -24.62
N ALA A 105 24.99 5.80 -25.55
CA ALA A 105 25.01 6.69 -26.70
C ALA A 105 24.83 8.18 -26.30
N THR A 106 24.01 8.45 -25.29
CA THR A 106 23.68 9.81 -24.81
C THR A 106 24.84 10.48 -24.04
N TYR A 107 25.90 9.75 -23.67
CA TYR A 107 27.14 10.37 -23.15
C TYR A 107 27.91 11.19 -24.20
N LEU A 108 27.49 11.15 -25.47
CA LEU A 108 27.87 12.13 -26.49
C LEU A 108 26.81 13.24 -26.53
N ARG A 109 26.70 14.04 -25.46
CA ARG A 109 25.96 15.29 -25.55
C ARG A 109 26.82 16.23 -26.42
N PRO A 110 26.39 16.63 -27.63
CA PRO A 110 27.17 17.59 -28.41
C PRO A 110 27.32 18.88 -27.61
N GLU A 111 28.52 19.46 -27.60
CA GLU A 111 28.76 20.77 -26.99
C GLU A 111 27.76 21.77 -27.58
N VAL A 112 27.01 22.41 -26.70
CA VAL A 112 26.14 23.53 -27.10
C VAL A 112 27.08 24.73 -27.22
N GLU A 113 27.43 25.10 -28.45
CA GLU A 113 28.07 26.40 -28.72
C GLU A 113 27.09 27.51 -28.29
N LEU A 114 27.50 28.29 -27.29
CA LEU A 114 26.82 29.51 -26.83
C LEU A 114 27.27 30.72 -27.63
#